data_AF-A0A453MBQ0-F1
#
_entry.id   AF-A0A453MBQ0-F1
#
_cell.length_a   1.000
_cell.length_b   1.000
_cell.length_c   1.000
_cell.angle_alpha   90.00
_cell.angle_beta   90.00
_cell.angle_gamma   90.00
#
_symmetry.space_group_name_H-M   'P 1'
#
loop_
_entity.id
_entity.type
_entity.pdbx_description
1 polymer ?
#
loop_
_entity_poly.entity_id
_entity_poly.type
_entity_poly.pdbx_seq_one_letter_code
_entity_poly.pdbx_strand_id
1 'polypeptide(L)'
;MSDGWSDKRGRHLINFLVNSPEGTFFLESVDASSVCHDGDMIADLLEKRILDVGKENVVQVITDNGANYKKAGHLLMERMPTLYWSPCACHCLDLMLEDIGKLKAFKKPIAGARRVTTFIYRHGRLLSLMRKATGGDLVRPAATRFATAILTLRSLVKNKAALRSLFTSDEWVGNKLAKTQVGLNVQEIVLSTEWWSAIEDCLRASTPLLRVLRVADGDEKPAMPEIKELMIYAKERINLGFPQQNKQPLLKKILAIVNKRWENQMDHPLYGAALFLNPGKFFPIVSRNDDALVGELRSCFNDVLAKMVPDANVRKKIDQQSVLYEG
;
A
#
# COMPACT_ATOMS: atom_id res chain seq x y z
N MET A 1 -11.89 8.87 -9.09
CA MET A 1 -10.45 8.63 -8.85
C MET A 1 -9.66 9.46 -9.85
N SER A 2 -8.53 10.01 -9.42
CA SER A 2 -7.61 10.80 -10.23
C SER A 2 -6.20 10.23 -10.08
N ASP A 3 -5.56 9.89 -11.19
CA ASP A 3 -4.20 9.34 -11.23
C ASP A 3 -3.29 10.23 -12.07
N GLY A 4 -2.27 10.80 -11.44
CA GLY A 4 -1.34 11.74 -12.05
C GLY A 4 -0.02 11.07 -12.41
N TRP A 5 0.44 11.21 -13.65
CA TRP A 5 1.76 10.73 -14.04
C TRP A 5 2.46 11.67 -15.00
N SER A 6 3.78 11.72 -14.91
CA SER A 6 4.60 12.52 -15.83
C SER A 6 5.20 11.63 -16.90
N ASP A 7 5.05 12.03 -18.16
CA ASP A 7 5.65 11.33 -19.28
C ASP A 7 7.15 11.66 -19.44
N LYS A 8 7.83 10.94 -20.34
CA LYS A 8 9.27 11.17 -20.60
C LYS A 8 9.56 12.52 -21.26
N ARG A 9 8.54 13.22 -21.76
CA ARG A 9 8.64 14.56 -22.36
C ARG A 9 8.37 15.67 -21.34
N GLY A 10 8.15 15.32 -20.07
CA GLY A 10 7.90 16.26 -18.99
C GLY A 10 6.45 16.76 -18.90
N ARG A 11 5.53 16.18 -19.68
CA ARG A 11 4.10 16.51 -19.56
C ARG A 11 3.51 15.80 -18.36
N HIS A 12 2.72 16.51 -17.57
CA HIS A 12 1.96 15.93 -16.47
C HIS A 12 0.54 15.62 -16.96
N LEU A 13 0.17 14.36 -16.99
CA LEU A 13 -1.15 13.90 -17.40
C LEU A 13 -1.94 13.47 -16.17
N ILE A 14 -3.20 13.85 -16.09
CA ILE A 14 -4.14 13.39 -15.06
C ILE A 14 -5.23 12.57 -15.73
N ASN A 15 -5.37 11.31 -15.29
CA ASN A 15 -6.45 10.43 -15.70
C ASN A 15 -7.61 10.52 -14.72
N PHE A 16 -8.83 10.66 -15.23
CA PHE A 16 -10.04 10.62 -14.42
C PHE A 16 -10.78 9.30 -14.64
N LEU A 17 -11.04 8.60 -13.54
CA LEU A 17 -11.80 7.35 -13.53
C LEU A 17 -12.99 7.49 -12.59
N VAL A 18 -14.16 7.04 -13.03
CA VAL A 18 -15.37 6.96 -12.20
C VAL A 18 -15.58 5.50 -11.81
N ASN A 19 -15.78 5.24 -10.51
CA ASN A 19 -16.06 3.90 -10.01
C ASN A 19 -17.50 3.87 -9.47
N SER A 20 -18.25 2.85 -9.87
CA SER A 20 -19.64 2.61 -9.49
C SER A 20 -19.86 1.10 -9.26
N PRO A 21 -21.04 0.67 -8.77
CA PRO A 21 -21.36 -0.75 -8.68
C PRO A 21 -21.24 -1.52 -10.00
N GLU A 22 -21.39 -0.83 -11.15
CA GLU A 22 -21.22 -1.40 -12.49
C GLU A 22 -19.74 -1.54 -12.92
N GLY A 23 -18.81 -1.06 -12.09
CA GLY A 23 -17.38 -1.11 -12.32
C GLY A 23 -16.74 0.26 -12.55
N THR A 24 -15.50 0.23 -13.04
CA THR A 24 -14.69 1.43 -13.28
C THR A 24 -14.77 1.86 -14.75
N PHE A 25 -15.12 3.12 -14.97
CA PHE A 25 -15.18 3.76 -16.28
C PHE A 25 -14.09 4.83 -16.40
N PHE A 26 -13.36 4.83 -17.51
CA PHE A 26 -12.41 5.90 -17.84
C PHE A 26 -13.18 7.09 -18.41
N LEU A 27 -13.12 8.24 -17.73
CA LEU A 27 -13.80 9.45 -18.17
C LEU A 27 -12.98 10.16 -19.26
N GLU A 28 -11.74 10.52 -18.93
CA GLU A 28 -10.81 11.18 -19.84
C GLU A 28 -9.40 11.28 -19.22
N SER A 29 -8.44 11.73 -20.03
CA SER A 29 -7.10 12.11 -19.60
C SER A 29 -6.81 13.53 -20.07
N VAL A 30 -6.27 14.36 -19.18
CA VAL A 30 -5.96 15.77 -19.46
C VAL A 30 -4.48 16.06 -19.31
N ASP A 31 -3.97 16.93 -20.18
CA ASP A 31 -2.67 17.56 -19.95
C ASP A 31 -2.82 18.63 -18.88
N ALA A 32 -2.29 18.31 -17.70
CA ALA A 32 -2.30 19.14 -16.51
C ALA A 32 -0.94 19.81 -16.27
N SER A 33 -0.05 19.86 -17.25
CA SER A 33 1.31 20.42 -17.09
C SER A 33 1.31 21.87 -16.59
N SER A 34 0.30 22.66 -16.96
CA SER A 34 0.16 24.07 -16.54
C SER A 34 -0.49 24.24 -15.17
N VAL A 35 -1.08 23.18 -14.59
CA VAL A 35 -1.92 23.27 -13.37
C VAL A 35 -1.46 22.33 -12.24
N CYS A 36 -0.62 21.33 -12.53
CA CYS A 36 -0.23 20.29 -11.58
C CYS A 36 0.55 20.79 -10.34
N HIS A 37 1.06 22.02 -10.42
CA HIS A 37 1.79 22.66 -9.34
C HIS A 37 0.91 23.53 -8.43
N ASP A 38 -0.36 23.73 -8.77
CA ASP A 38 -1.29 24.60 -8.03
C ASP A 38 -2.51 23.81 -7.53
N GLY A 39 -2.68 23.77 -6.21
CA GLY A 39 -3.80 23.08 -5.58
C GLY A 39 -5.17 23.70 -5.89
N ASP A 40 -5.25 25.01 -6.15
CA ASP A 40 -6.52 25.66 -6.51
C ASP A 40 -6.94 25.24 -7.92
N MET A 41 -6.00 25.27 -8.89
CA MET A 41 -6.28 24.84 -10.26
C MET A 41 -6.61 23.35 -10.36
N ILE A 42 -5.99 22.50 -9.53
CA ILE A 42 -6.36 21.07 -9.43
C ILE A 42 -7.77 20.93 -8.85
N ALA A 43 -8.15 21.74 -7.86
CA ALA A 43 -9.51 21.72 -7.29
C ALA A 43 -10.55 22.08 -8.36
N ASP A 44 -10.32 23.15 -9.12
CA ASP A 44 -11.22 23.59 -10.19
C ASP A 44 -11.36 22.51 -11.29
N LEU A 45 -10.25 21.86 -11.63
CA LEU A 45 -10.24 20.77 -12.60
C LEU A 45 -11.05 19.57 -12.10
N LEU A 46 -10.85 19.15 -10.86
CA LEU A 46 -11.60 18.05 -10.23
C LEU A 46 -13.08 18.39 -10.08
N GLU A 47 -13.40 19.61 -9.65
CA GLU A 47 -14.77 20.11 -9.48
C GLU A 47 -15.53 20.04 -10.79
N LYS A 48 -14.93 20.47 -11.90
CA LYS A 48 -15.56 20.37 -13.22
C LYS A 48 -16.00 18.94 -13.53
N ARG A 49 -15.15 17.94 -13.24
CA ARG A 49 -15.48 16.52 -13.47
C ARG A 49 -16.56 16.00 -12.53
N ILE A 50 -16.59 16.46 -11.29
CA ILE A 50 -17.66 16.11 -10.35
C ILE A 50 -19.00 16.66 -10.85
N LEU A 51 -19.02 17.89 -11.37
CA LEU A 51 -20.21 18.50 -11.94
C LEU A 51 -20.65 17.79 -13.24
N ASP A 52 -19.71 17.40 -14.11
CA ASP A 52 -20.00 16.63 -15.32
C ASP A 52 -20.70 15.28 -15.01
N VAL A 53 -20.33 14.63 -13.89
CA VAL A 53 -20.95 13.37 -13.41
C VAL A 53 -22.25 13.62 -12.63
N GLY A 54 -22.47 14.83 -12.15
CA GLY A 54 -23.53 15.17 -11.19
C GLY A 54 -23.04 14.97 -9.75
N LYS A 55 -22.97 16.05 -8.97
CA LYS A 55 -22.40 16.05 -7.62
C LYS A 55 -23.11 15.09 -6.66
N GLU A 56 -24.40 14.88 -6.87
CA GLU A 56 -25.25 13.96 -6.10
C GLU A 56 -24.88 12.49 -6.32
N ASN A 57 -24.19 12.18 -7.43
CA ASN A 57 -23.72 10.84 -7.77
C ASN A 57 -22.30 10.57 -7.27
N VAL A 58 -21.61 11.57 -6.70
CA VAL A 58 -20.22 11.46 -6.27
C VAL A 58 -20.12 11.46 -4.76
N VAL A 59 -19.76 10.30 -4.20
CA VAL A 59 -19.51 10.12 -2.76
C VAL A 59 -18.11 10.59 -2.36
N GLN A 60 -17.13 10.29 -3.21
CA GLN A 60 -15.72 10.43 -2.84
C GLN A 60 -14.82 10.74 -4.04
N VAL A 61 -13.87 11.64 -3.83
CA VAL A 61 -12.73 11.88 -4.70
C VAL A 61 -11.48 11.27 -4.09
N ILE A 62 -10.80 10.44 -4.88
CA ILE A 62 -9.52 9.80 -4.50
C ILE A 62 -8.44 10.34 -5.42
N THR A 63 -7.37 10.89 -4.84
CA THR A 63 -6.23 11.47 -5.57
C THR A 63 -4.90 10.96 -4.99
N ASP A 64 -3.79 11.34 -5.62
CA ASP A 64 -2.48 11.16 -5.01
C ASP A 64 -2.31 11.94 -3.69
N ASN A 65 -1.29 11.57 -2.93
CA ASN A 65 -0.97 12.12 -1.60
C ASN A 65 -0.06 13.36 -1.66
N GLY A 66 0.17 13.92 -2.86
CA GLY A 66 0.98 15.13 -3.03
C GLY A 66 0.34 16.36 -2.37
N ALA A 67 1.15 17.30 -1.90
CA ALA A 67 0.67 18.47 -1.14
C ALA A 67 -0.42 19.26 -1.89
N ASN A 68 -0.26 19.43 -3.21
CA ASN A 68 -1.23 20.15 -4.05
C ASN A 68 -2.57 19.41 -4.12
N TYR A 69 -2.55 18.08 -4.24
CA TYR A 69 -3.75 17.24 -4.23
C TYR A 69 -4.45 17.25 -2.86
N LYS A 70 -3.69 17.35 -1.76
CA LYS A 70 -4.29 17.55 -0.43
C LYS A 70 -5.03 18.86 -0.33
N LYS A 71 -4.38 19.96 -0.74
CA LYS A 71 -4.99 21.28 -0.77
C LYS A 71 -6.26 21.25 -1.63
N ALA A 72 -6.18 20.70 -2.84
CA ALA A 72 -7.32 20.56 -3.73
C ALA A 72 -8.48 19.76 -3.10
N GLY A 73 -8.16 18.63 -2.48
CA GLY A 73 -9.13 17.78 -1.80
C GLY A 73 -9.85 18.46 -0.65
N HIS A 74 -9.12 19.24 0.16
CA HIS A 74 -9.73 20.05 1.23
C HIS A 74 -10.65 21.15 0.66
N LEU A 75 -10.19 21.87 -0.36
CA LEU A 75 -11.02 22.87 -1.05
C LEU A 75 -12.31 22.27 -1.62
N LEU A 76 -12.25 21.09 -2.22
CA LEU A 76 -13.43 20.40 -2.71
C LEU A 76 -14.42 20.04 -1.60
N MET A 77 -13.94 19.60 -0.44
CA MET A 77 -14.80 19.30 0.71
C MET A 77 -15.42 20.57 1.33
N GLU A 78 -14.75 21.72 1.23
CA GLU A 78 -15.32 23.02 1.63
C GLU A 78 -16.41 23.48 0.64
N ARG A 79 -16.15 23.36 -0.66
CA ARG A 79 -17.10 23.72 -1.73
C ARG A 79 -18.31 22.78 -1.77
N MET A 80 -18.11 21.50 -1.44
CA MET A 80 -19.12 20.44 -1.48
C MET A 80 -19.13 19.66 -0.15
N PRO A 81 -19.88 20.12 0.87
CA PRO A 81 -19.80 19.56 2.23
C PRO A 81 -20.17 18.08 2.35
N THR A 82 -20.99 17.55 1.44
CA THR A 82 -21.39 16.14 1.38
C THR A 82 -20.30 15.23 0.78
N LEU A 83 -19.29 15.81 0.13
CA LEU A 83 -18.23 15.10 -0.55
C LEU A 83 -17.13 14.67 0.42
N TYR A 84 -16.57 13.49 0.18
CA TYR A 84 -15.32 13.08 0.81
C TYR A 84 -14.14 13.21 -0.13
N TRP A 85 -13.00 13.59 0.42
CA TRP A 85 -11.71 13.44 -0.23
C TRP A 85 -10.81 12.56 0.62
N SER A 86 -10.07 11.66 -0.04
CA SER A 86 -9.03 10.88 0.61
C SER A 86 -7.84 10.66 -0.33
N PRO A 87 -6.60 10.60 0.18
CA PRO A 87 -5.49 10.16 -0.63
C PRO A 87 -5.63 8.67 -0.99
N CYS A 88 -4.99 8.28 -2.09
CA CYS A 88 -4.98 6.91 -2.59
C CYS A 88 -4.41 5.94 -1.54
N ALA A 89 -5.19 4.93 -1.16
CA ALA A 89 -4.80 3.89 -0.21
C ALA A 89 -3.53 3.15 -0.65
N CYS A 90 -3.44 2.80 -1.94
CA CYS A 90 -2.27 2.11 -2.49
C CYS A 90 -1.00 2.96 -2.33
N HIS A 91 -1.10 4.26 -2.63
CA HIS A 91 0.01 5.18 -2.49
C HIS A 91 0.40 5.38 -1.01
N CYS A 92 -0.58 5.52 -0.11
CA CYS A 92 -0.32 5.63 1.33
C CYS A 92 0.37 4.39 1.91
N LEU A 93 -0.06 3.19 1.51
CA LEU A 93 0.54 1.91 1.92
C LEU A 93 1.95 1.74 1.36
N ASP A 94 2.20 2.14 0.10
CA ASP A 94 3.55 2.12 -0.47
C ASP A 94 4.50 3.06 0.28
N LEU A 95 4.03 4.26 0.67
CA LEU A 95 4.80 5.19 1.51
C LEU A 95 5.05 4.64 2.92
N MET A 96 4.10 3.91 3.53
CA MET A 96 4.33 3.21 4.80
C MET A 96 5.48 2.21 4.67
N LEU A 97 5.43 1.38 3.62
CA LEU A 97 6.48 0.41 3.34
C LEU A 97 7.83 1.11 3.11
N GLU A 98 7.84 2.22 2.37
CA GLU A 98 9.05 3.01 2.10
C GLU A 98 9.69 3.56 3.38
N ASP A 99 8.88 4.15 4.27
CA ASP A 99 9.35 4.68 5.55
C ASP A 99 9.90 3.58 6.46
N ILE A 100 9.25 2.42 6.50
CA ILE A 100 9.79 1.24 7.19
C ILE A 100 11.13 0.85 6.57
N GLY A 101 11.22 0.78 5.24
CA GLY A 101 12.45 0.50 4.52
C GLY A 101 13.62 1.44 4.81
N LYS A 102 13.33 2.70 5.12
CA LYS A 102 14.33 3.74 5.46
C LYS A 102 14.92 3.54 6.86
N LEU A 103 14.33 2.72 7.73
CA LEU A 103 14.88 2.41 9.06
C LEU A 103 16.31 1.86 8.93
N LYS A 104 17.21 2.30 9.82
CA LYS A 104 18.64 1.90 9.81
C LYS A 104 18.83 0.37 9.77
N ALA A 105 17.93 -0.36 10.45
CA ALA A 105 17.93 -1.82 10.48
C ALA A 105 17.62 -2.47 9.12
N PHE A 106 16.86 -1.81 8.24
CA PHE A 106 16.40 -2.37 6.96
C PHE A 106 17.09 -1.76 5.75
N LYS A 107 17.49 -0.48 5.82
CA LYS A 107 18.15 0.24 4.73
C LYS A 107 19.38 -0.49 4.19
N LYS A 108 20.26 -0.98 5.07
CA LYS A 108 21.48 -1.73 4.69
C LYS A 108 21.14 -3.10 4.07
N PRO A 109 20.30 -3.96 4.69
CA PRO A 109 19.87 -5.21 4.08
C PRO A 109 19.23 -5.06 2.69
N ILE A 110 18.33 -4.07 2.52
CA ILE A 110 17.67 -3.78 1.24
C ILE A 110 18.70 -3.38 0.17
N ALA A 111 19.66 -2.52 0.51
CA ALA A 111 20.75 -2.17 -0.40
C ALA A 111 21.63 -3.39 -0.74
N GLY A 112 21.88 -4.28 0.23
CA GLY A 112 22.52 -5.58 0.02
C GLY A 112 21.78 -6.44 -1.00
N ALA A 113 20.47 -6.58 -0.85
CA ALA A 113 19.62 -7.33 -1.77
C ALA A 113 19.68 -6.78 -3.20
N ARG A 114 19.62 -5.46 -3.35
CA ARG A 114 19.78 -4.80 -4.65
C ARG A 114 21.15 -5.06 -5.27
N ARG A 115 22.22 -5.06 -4.47
CA ARG A 115 23.58 -5.38 -4.95
C ARG A 115 23.69 -6.81 -5.44
N VAL A 116 23.19 -7.78 -4.66
CA VAL A 116 23.18 -9.20 -5.03
C VAL A 116 22.42 -9.42 -6.34
N THR A 117 21.19 -8.93 -6.44
CA THR A 117 20.37 -9.11 -7.66
C THR A 117 21.01 -8.41 -8.86
N THR A 118 21.45 -7.16 -8.71
CA THR A 118 22.11 -6.42 -9.80
C THR A 118 23.36 -7.14 -10.29
N PHE A 119 24.17 -7.69 -9.38
CA PHE A 119 25.37 -8.43 -9.75
C PHE A 119 25.03 -9.69 -10.56
N ILE A 120 24.10 -10.52 -10.08
CA ILE A 120 23.68 -11.74 -10.80
C ILE A 120 23.17 -11.39 -12.20
N TYR A 121 22.25 -10.43 -12.32
CA TYR A 121 21.62 -10.07 -13.60
C TYR A 121 22.56 -9.37 -14.59
N ARG A 122 23.66 -8.75 -14.13
CA ARG A 122 24.67 -8.16 -15.01
C ARG A 122 25.60 -9.20 -15.64
N HIS A 123 25.63 -10.42 -15.13
CA HIS A 123 26.58 -11.45 -15.56
C HIS A 123 25.84 -12.66 -16.13
N GLY A 124 25.71 -12.73 -17.46
CA GLY A 124 24.89 -13.73 -18.15
C GLY A 124 25.16 -15.19 -17.76
N ARG A 125 26.44 -15.57 -17.55
CA ARG A 125 26.78 -16.93 -17.08
C ARG A 125 26.30 -17.19 -15.65
N LEU A 126 26.48 -16.23 -14.75
CA LEU A 126 26.01 -16.33 -13.36
C LEU A 126 24.48 -16.32 -13.29
N LEU A 127 23.82 -15.51 -14.12
CA LEU A 127 22.37 -15.51 -14.27
C LEU A 127 21.85 -16.88 -14.70
N SER A 128 22.51 -17.54 -15.67
CA SER A 128 22.15 -18.89 -16.10
C SER A 128 22.30 -19.91 -14.99
N LEU A 129 23.38 -19.84 -14.20
CA LEU A 129 23.60 -20.73 -13.05
C LEU A 129 22.55 -20.50 -11.96
N MET A 130 22.21 -19.24 -11.67
CA MET A 130 21.15 -18.90 -10.72
C MET A 130 19.79 -19.44 -11.17
N ARG A 131 19.44 -19.29 -12.44
CA ARG A 131 18.18 -19.83 -12.99
C ARG A 131 18.12 -21.36 -12.87
N LYS A 132 19.24 -22.05 -13.14
CA LYS A 132 19.34 -23.50 -12.95
C LYS A 132 19.16 -23.90 -11.48
N ALA A 133 19.75 -23.13 -10.56
CA ALA A 133 19.68 -23.41 -9.12
C ALA A 133 18.30 -23.10 -8.50
N THR A 134 17.62 -22.06 -8.98
CA THR A 134 16.35 -21.56 -8.41
C THR A 134 15.10 -22.01 -9.17
N GLY A 135 15.27 -22.62 -10.34
CA GLY A 135 14.17 -23.03 -11.23
C GLY A 135 13.47 -21.86 -11.93
N GLY A 136 14.05 -20.65 -11.93
CA GLY A 136 13.44 -19.49 -12.56
C GLY A 136 14.19 -18.18 -12.32
N ASP A 137 13.53 -17.05 -12.59
CA ASP A 137 14.07 -15.72 -12.31
C ASP A 137 13.69 -15.24 -10.90
N LEU A 138 14.55 -14.40 -10.32
CA LEU A 138 14.21 -13.65 -9.12
C LEU A 138 13.31 -12.45 -9.47
N VAL A 139 12.37 -12.13 -8.58
CA VAL A 139 11.60 -10.89 -8.71
C VAL A 139 12.54 -9.70 -8.61
N ARG A 140 12.42 -8.75 -9.53
CA ARG A 140 13.27 -7.55 -9.58
C ARG A 140 12.53 -6.33 -9.02
N PRO A 141 13.23 -5.39 -8.38
CA PRO A 141 12.64 -4.12 -7.99
C PRO A 141 12.21 -3.34 -9.25
N ALA A 142 10.98 -2.84 -9.26
CA ALA A 142 10.54 -1.85 -10.22
C ALA A 142 10.92 -0.44 -9.72
N ALA A 143 11.05 0.52 -10.63
CA ALA A 143 11.46 1.88 -10.29
C ALA A 143 10.40 2.64 -9.47
N THR A 144 9.13 2.26 -9.56
CA THR A 144 8.00 3.13 -9.19
C THR A 144 7.28 2.77 -7.89
N ARG A 145 7.53 1.59 -7.28
CA ARG A 145 6.81 1.17 -6.05
C ARG A 145 7.73 0.45 -5.07
N PHE A 146 7.75 0.88 -3.82
CA PHE A 146 8.55 0.25 -2.76
C PHE A 146 8.10 -1.18 -2.46
N ALA A 147 6.82 -1.51 -2.68
CA ALA A 147 6.30 -2.88 -2.63
C ALA A 147 7.13 -3.87 -3.46
N THR A 148 7.70 -3.45 -4.60
CA THR A 148 8.54 -4.32 -5.43
C THR A 148 9.89 -4.66 -4.80
N ALA A 149 10.43 -3.78 -3.95
CA ALA A 149 11.61 -4.08 -3.15
C ALA A 149 11.30 -5.20 -2.14
N ILE A 150 10.13 -5.16 -1.48
CA ILE A 150 9.69 -6.22 -0.57
C ILE A 150 9.45 -7.54 -1.30
N LEU A 151 8.85 -7.52 -2.49
CA LEU A 151 8.70 -8.72 -3.33
C LEU A 151 10.05 -9.32 -3.74
N THR A 152 11.04 -8.46 -4.02
CA THR A 152 12.43 -8.89 -4.30
C THR A 152 13.04 -9.58 -3.08
N LEU A 153 12.90 -9.00 -1.88
CA LEU A 153 13.36 -9.63 -0.64
C LEU A 153 12.70 -11.00 -0.41
N ARG A 154 11.39 -11.11 -0.63
CA ARG A 154 10.65 -12.36 -0.51
C ARG A 154 11.15 -13.41 -1.50
N SER A 155 11.44 -13.01 -2.74
CA SER A 155 12.01 -13.87 -3.77
C SER A 155 13.41 -14.36 -3.40
N LEU A 156 14.25 -13.50 -2.82
CA LEU A 156 15.58 -13.88 -2.33
C LEU A 156 15.49 -14.90 -1.18
N VAL A 157 14.63 -14.66 -0.18
CA VAL A 157 14.46 -15.59 0.95
C VAL A 157 13.91 -16.93 0.51
N LYS A 158 12.94 -16.96 -0.40
CA LYS A 158 12.43 -18.21 -1.01
C LYS A 158 13.54 -19.04 -1.64
N ASN A 159 14.52 -18.37 -2.24
CA ASN A 159 15.65 -18.99 -2.94
C ASN A 159 16.94 -19.00 -2.11
N LYS A 160 16.88 -18.77 -0.79
CA LYS A 160 18.06 -18.63 0.08
C LYS A 160 19.02 -19.81 -0.02
N ALA A 161 18.51 -21.04 0.06
CA ALA A 161 19.34 -22.25 0.01
C ALA A 161 20.04 -22.40 -1.35
N ALA A 162 19.29 -22.23 -2.46
CA ALA A 162 19.82 -22.28 -3.81
C ALA A 162 20.88 -21.19 -4.06
N LEU A 163 20.64 -19.97 -3.59
CA LEU A 163 21.60 -18.88 -3.70
C LEU A 163 22.87 -19.16 -2.89
N ARG A 164 22.74 -19.64 -1.65
CA ARG A 164 23.93 -20.02 -0.85
C ARG A 164 24.74 -21.10 -1.54
N SER A 165 24.08 -22.14 -2.04
CA SER A 165 24.72 -23.23 -2.78
C SER A 165 25.45 -22.73 -4.02
N LEU A 166 24.83 -21.83 -4.80
CA LEU A 166 25.46 -21.21 -5.98
C LEU A 166 26.75 -20.48 -5.62
N PHE A 167 26.75 -19.68 -4.55
CA PHE A 167 27.93 -18.91 -4.12
C PHE A 167 28.98 -19.74 -3.35
N THR A 168 28.77 -21.05 -3.25
CA THR A 168 29.75 -22.02 -2.75
C THR A 168 30.06 -23.13 -3.75
N SER A 169 29.50 -23.09 -4.96
CA SER A 169 29.67 -24.15 -5.95
C SER A 169 31.03 -24.07 -6.64
N ASP A 170 31.50 -25.19 -7.18
CA ASP A 170 32.75 -25.25 -7.94
C ASP A 170 32.72 -24.31 -9.15
N GLU A 171 31.55 -24.14 -9.79
CA GLU A 171 31.38 -23.18 -10.89
C GLU A 171 31.55 -21.73 -10.44
N TRP A 172 31.18 -21.38 -9.20
CA TRP A 172 31.45 -20.07 -8.64
C TRP A 172 32.92 -19.90 -8.27
N VAL A 173 33.52 -20.88 -7.58
CA VAL A 173 34.93 -20.84 -7.15
C VAL A 173 35.87 -20.73 -8.36
N GLY A 174 35.57 -21.44 -9.45
CA GLY A 174 36.28 -21.35 -10.72
C GLY A 174 36.03 -20.07 -11.52
N ASN A 175 35.06 -19.24 -11.13
CA ASN A 175 34.66 -18.05 -11.88
C ASN A 175 35.62 -16.88 -11.64
N LYS A 176 36.03 -16.18 -12.71
CA LYS A 176 36.83 -14.94 -12.61
C LYS A 176 36.15 -13.88 -11.73
N LEU A 177 34.82 -13.84 -11.74
CA LEU A 177 34.03 -12.90 -10.93
C LEU A 177 34.21 -13.10 -9.43
N ALA A 178 34.42 -14.34 -8.97
CA ALA A 178 34.63 -14.65 -7.55
C ALA A 178 35.92 -14.04 -6.99
N LYS A 179 36.89 -13.72 -7.85
CA LYS A 179 38.17 -13.09 -7.48
C LYS A 179 38.10 -11.56 -7.47
N THR A 180 37.00 -10.98 -7.95
CA THR A 180 36.83 -9.52 -7.95
C THR A 180 36.34 -9.03 -6.59
N GLN A 181 36.72 -7.81 -6.20
CA GLN A 181 36.23 -7.22 -4.95
C GLN A 181 34.69 -7.18 -4.87
N VAL A 182 34.03 -6.91 -6.01
CA VAL A 182 32.57 -6.88 -6.08
C VAL A 182 31.99 -8.28 -5.85
N GLY A 183 32.58 -9.32 -6.46
CA GLY A 183 32.16 -10.71 -6.28
C GLY A 183 32.35 -11.21 -4.85
N LEU A 184 33.49 -10.90 -4.22
CA LEU A 184 33.75 -11.22 -2.82
C LEU A 184 32.72 -10.56 -1.89
N ASN A 185 32.44 -9.27 -2.10
CA ASN A 185 31.43 -8.55 -1.31
C ASN A 185 30.03 -9.16 -1.46
N VAL A 186 29.64 -9.59 -2.67
CA VAL A 186 28.34 -10.24 -2.92
C VAL A 186 28.27 -11.61 -2.26
N GLN A 187 29.35 -12.39 -2.35
CA GLN A 187 29.46 -13.69 -1.69
C GLN A 187 29.35 -13.55 -0.17
N GLU A 188 30.04 -12.58 0.43
CA GLU A 188 29.95 -12.28 1.86
C GLU A 188 28.51 -11.95 2.29
N ILE A 189 27.81 -11.11 1.52
CA ILE A 189 26.40 -10.78 1.78
C ILE A 189 25.54 -12.05 1.75
N VAL A 190 25.66 -12.88 0.70
CA VAL A 190 24.84 -14.09 0.53
C VAL A 190 25.16 -15.16 1.58
N LEU A 191 26.37 -15.18 2.12
CA LEU A 191 26.76 -16.14 3.15
C LEU A 191 26.51 -15.65 4.59
N SER A 192 26.34 -14.35 4.81
CA SER A 192 26.05 -13.76 6.13
C SER A 192 24.70 -14.18 6.71
N THR A 193 24.72 -14.79 7.88
CA THR A 193 23.51 -15.16 8.65
C THR A 193 22.77 -13.92 9.15
N GLU A 194 23.50 -12.89 9.55
CA GLU A 194 22.98 -11.63 10.06
C GLU A 194 22.19 -10.89 8.98
N TRP A 195 22.71 -10.86 7.75
CA TRP A 195 22.03 -10.23 6.62
C TRP A 195 20.70 -10.92 6.30
N TRP A 196 20.67 -12.25 6.26
CA TRP A 196 19.43 -13.00 6.04
C TRP A 196 18.42 -12.78 7.17
N SER A 197 18.87 -12.79 8.43
CA SER A 197 18.00 -12.52 9.59
C SER A 197 17.38 -11.11 9.50
N ALA A 198 18.16 -10.11 9.07
CA ALA A 198 17.69 -8.75 8.89
C ALA A 198 16.70 -8.61 7.71
N ILE A 199 16.85 -9.39 6.62
CA ILE A 199 15.84 -9.47 5.57
C ILE A 199 14.54 -10.09 6.09
N GLU A 200 14.64 -11.18 6.86
CA GLU A 200 13.48 -11.85 7.45
C GLU A 200 12.73 -10.92 8.43
N ASP A 201 13.44 -10.09 9.21
CA ASP A 201 12.85 -9.01 10.01
C ASP A 201 12.11 -8.00 9.12
N CYS A 202 12.74 -7.53 8.04
CA CYS A 202 12.11 -6.59 7.12
C CYS A 202 10.83 -7.16 6.49
N LEU A 203 10.84 -8.44 6.12
CA LEU A 203 9.66 -9.15 5.61
C LEU A 203 8.58 -9.28 6.68
N ARG A 204 8.93 -9.57 7.94
CA ARG A 204 7.95 -9.61 9.04
C ARG A 204 7.28 -8.25 9.27
N ALA A 205 8.02 -7.16 9.15
CA ALA A 205 7.47 -5.79 9.25
C ALA A 205 6.59 -5.39 8.04
N SER A 206 6.88 -5.91 6.85
CA SER A 206 6.34 -5.37 5.59
C SER A 206 5.29 -6.26 4.93
N THR A 207 5.35 -7.59 5.13
CA THR A 207 4.44 -8.55 4.46
C THR A 207 2.97 -8.35 4.83
N PRO A 208 2.61 -8.05 6.10
CA PRO A 208 1.22 -7.79 6.42
C PRO A 208 0.67 -6.55 5.68
N LEU A 209 1.43 -5.46 5.59
CA LEU A 209 1.05 -4.26 4.84
C LEU A 209 1.00 -4.51 3.32
N LEU A 210 1.89 -5.34 2.79
CA LEU A 210 1.86 -5.75 1.39
C LEU A 210 0.57 -6.52 1.04
N ARG A 211 0.01 -7.27 2.00
CA ARG A 211 -1.30 -7.92 1.84
C ARG A 211 -2.43 -6.88 1.74
N VAL A 212 -2.42 -5.86 2.61
CA VAL A 212 -3.38 -4.76 2.54
C VAL A 212 -3.28 -4.06 1.19
N LEU A 213 -2.05 -3.74 0.75
CA LEU A 213 -1.79 -3.07 -0.52
C LEU A 213 -2.34 -3.88 -1.71
N ARG A 214 -2.18 -5.20 -1.70
CA ARG A 214 -2.70 -6.06 -2.76
C ARG A 214 -4.22 -6.06 -2.84
N VAL A 215 -4.91 -5.92 -1.72
CA VAL A 215 -6.38 -5.80 -1.69
C VAL A 215 -6.82 -4.41 -2.13
N ALA A 216 -6.07 -3.36 -1.74
CA ALA A 216 -6.34 -2.00 -2.18
C ALA A 216 -6.15 -1.80 -3.70
N ASP A 217 -5.13 -2.45 -4.28
CA ASP A 217 -4.76 -2.35 -5.71
C ASP A 217 -5.48 -3.40 -6.57
N GLY A 218 -6.31 -4.26 -5.97
CA GLY A 218 -6.98 -5.36 -6.65
C GLY A 218 -8.41 -5.02 -7.08
N ASP A 219 -8.78 -5.40 -8.30
CA ASP A 219 -10.13 -5.17 -8.84
C ASP A 219 -11.09 -6.36 -8.63
N GLU A 220 -10.66 -7.44 -7.97
CA GLU A 220 -11.46 -8.67 -7.81
C GLU A 220 -12.63 -8.51 -6.83
N LYS A 221 -12.49 -7.65 -5.81
CA LYS A 221 -13.50 -7.42 -4.76
C LYS A 221 -13.45 -5.97 -4.30
N PRO A 222 -14.55 -5.41 -3.79
CA PRO A 222 -14.56 -4.06 -3.23
C PRO A 222 -13.53 -3.92 -2.10
N ALA A 223 -12.53 -3.05 -2.28
CA ALA A 223 -11.45 -2.87 -1.33
C ALA A 223 -11.90 -2.14 -0.05
N MET A 224 -12.78 -1.13 -0.18
CA MET A 224 -13.24 -0.28 0.93
C MET A 224 -13.63 -1.03 2.22
N PRO A 225 -14.51 -2.04 2.20
CA PRO A 225 -14.90 -2.77 3.39
C PRO A 225 -13.76 -3.62 4.00
N GLU A 226 -12.69 -3.89 3.26
CA GLU A 226 -11.60 -4.75 3.71
C GLU A 226 -10.49 -3.98 4.46
N ILE A 227 -10.26 -2.71 4.10
CA ILE A 227 -9.06 -1.97 4.54
C ILE A 227 -8.96 -1.84 6.06
N LYS A 228 -10.05 -1.51 6.77
CA LYS A 228 -10.04 -1.31 8.23
C LYS A 228 -9.62 -2.59 8.96
N GLU A 229 -10.31 -3.71 8.71
CA GLU A 229 -10.00 -5.01 9.31
C GLU A 229 -8.59 -5.48 8.93
N LEU A 230 -8.20 -5.34 7.66
CA LEU A 230 -6.87 -5.74 7.20
C LEU A 230 -5.74 -4.93 7.83
N MET A 231 -5.98 -3.65 8.16
CA MET A 231 -5.01 -2.83 8.86
C MET A 231 -4.89 -3.19 10.34
N ILE A 232 -6.00 -3.54 11.02
CA ILE A 232 -5.97 -4.12 12.37
C ILE A 232 -5.14 -5.41 12.35
N TYR A 233 -5.47 -6.33 11.46
CA TYR A 233 -4.71 -7.56 11.24
C TYR A 233 -3.23 -7.28 10.94
N ALA A 234 -2.92 -6.29 10.10
CA ALA A 234 -1.54 -5.98 9.75
C ALA A 234 -0.73 -5.51 10.98
N LYS A 235 -1.32 -4.64 11.83
CA LYS A 235 -0.68 -4.19 13.07
C LYS A 235 -0.44 -5.35 14.04
N GLU A 236 -1.41 -6.23 14.23
CA GLU A 236 -1.28 -7.41 15.07
C GLU A 236 -0.18 -8.36 14.58
N ARG A 237 -0.16 -8.65 13.27
CA ARG A 237 0.85 -9.53 12.67
C ARG A 237 2.25 -8.96 12.76
N ILE A 238 2.39 -7.64 12.62
CA ILE A 238 3.68 -6.96 12.85
C ILE A 238 4.06 -7.12 14.32
N ASN A 239 3.16 -6.88 15.26
CA ASN A 239 3.42 -7.00 16.70
C ASN A 239 3.90 -8.41 17.09
N LEU A 240 3.16 -9.44 16.66
CA LEU A 240 3.51 -10.86 16.89
C LEU A 240 4.80 -11.28 16.16
N GLY A 241 5.21 -10.55 15.12
CA GLY A 241 6.42 -10.82 14.36
C GLY A 241 7.72 -10.49 15.10
N PHE A 242 7.68 -9.74 16.21
CA PHE A 242 8.89 -9.31 16.94
C PHE A 242 8.81 -9.65 18.44
N PRO A 243 8.73 -10.95 18.82
CA PRO A 243 8.58 -11.35 20.23
C PRO A 243 9.86 -11.12 21.04
N GLN A 244 11.04 -11.04 20.41
CA GLN A 244 12.31 -10.90 21.13
C GLN A 244 12.47 -9.51 21.75
N GLN A 245 12.88 -9.45 23.02
CA GLN A 245 13.01 -8.20 23.77
C GLN A 245 13.99 -7.20 23.13
N ASN A 246 15.08 -7.70 22.56
CA ASN A 246 16.07 -6.86 21.85
C ASN A 246 15.52 -6.20 20.57
N LYS A 247 14.42 -6.69 20.01
CA LYS A 247 13.75 -6.14 18.82
C LYS A 247 12.57 -5.22 19.15
N GLN A 248 12.17 -5.11 20.42
CA GLN A 248 11.09 -4.23 20.87
C GLN A 248 11.31 -2.74 20.49
N PRO A 249 12.53 -2.16 20.60
CA PRO A 249 12.76 -0.79 20.14
C PRO A 249 12.54 -0.59 18.63
N LEU A 250 12.81 -1.63 17.82
CA LEU A 250 12.56 -1.61 16.38
C LEU A 250 11.06 -1.73 16.10
N LEU A 251 10.37 -2.65 16.79
CA LEU A 251 8.91 -2.81 16.69
C LEU A 251 8.18 -1.50 16.99
N LYS A 252 8.54 -0.80 18.08
CA LYS A 252 7.96 0.50 18.43
C LYS A 252 8.11 1.52 17.30
N LYS A 253 9.27 1.57 16.64
CA LYS A 253 9.50 2.46 15.49
C LYS A 253 8.65 2.08 14.27
N ILE A 254 8.49 0.79 14.00
CA ILE A 254 7.65 0.28 12.90
C ILE A 254 6.19 0.66 13.16
N LEU A 255 5.64 0.34 14.33
CA LEU A 255 4.26 0.65 14.67
C LEU A 255 4.01 2.15 14.72
N ALA A 256 4.98 2.96 15.17
CA ALA A 256 4.88 4.41 15.11
C ALA A 256 4.75 4.94 13.66
N ILE A 257 5.50 4.37 12.70
CA ILE A 257 5.34 4.72 11.28
C ILE A 257 3.95 4.34 10.78
N VAL A 258 3.50 3.11 11.06
CA VAL A 258 2.20 2.61 10.61
C VAL A 258 1.06 3.45 11.18
N ASN A 259 1.05 3.71 12.50
CA ASN A 259 0.02 4.51 13.15
C ASN A 259 0.04 5.95 12.64
N LYS A 260 1.21 6.59 12.57
CA LYS A 260 1.32 7.96 12.06
C LYS A 260 0.78 8.08 10.63
N ARG A 261 1.12 7.14 9.75
CA ARG A 261 0.64 7.17 8.36
C ARG A 261 -0.85 6.85 8.27
N TRP A 262 -1.35 5.95 9.11
CA TRP A 262 -2.77 5.61 9.19
C TRP A 262 -3.57 6.85 9.61
N GLU A 263 -3.28 7.41 10.78
CA GLU A 263 -4.00 8.55 11.36
C GLU A 263 -3.96 9.79 10.45
N ASN A 264 -2.83 10.08 9.80
CA ASN A 264 -2.69 11.28 9.00
C ASN A 264 -3.22 11.16 7.55
N GLN A 265 -3.47 9.95 7.05
CA GLN A 265 -3.68 9.75 5.60
C GLN A 265 -4.77 8.74 5.26
N MET A 266 -5.06 7.77 6.12
CA MET A 266 -5.98 6.67 5.80
C MET A 266 -7.11 6.48 6.81
N ASP A 267 -7.02 7.04 8.01
CA ASP A 267 -8.06 6.87 9.02
C ASP A 267 -9.29 7.71 8.67
N HIS A 268 -10.11 7.14 7.81
CA HIS A 268 -11.27 7.79 7.21
C HIS A 268 -12.53 6.99 7.56
N PRO A 269 -13.63 7.64 7.99
CA PRO A 269 -14.82 6.93 8.46
C PRO A 269 -15.47 6.07 7.36
N LEU A 270 -15.22 6.38 6.08
CA LEU A 270 -15.67 5.55 4.95
C LEU A 270 -15.20 4.09 5.04
N TYR A 271 -13.98 3.81 5.51
CA TYR A 271 -13.52 2.42 5.63
C TYR A 271 -14.31 1.66 6.71
N GLY A 272 -14.61 2.32 7.83
CA GLY A 272 -15.42 1.74 8.91
C GLY A 272 -16.88 1.58 8.51
N ALA A 273 -17.47 2.60 7.89
CA ALA A 273 -18.84 2.55 7.39
C ALA A 273 -19.02 1.47 6.32
N ALA A 274 -18.07 1.33 5.38
CA ALA A 274 -18.11 0.28 4.38
C ALA A 274 -18.02 -1.12 4.99
N LEU A 275 -17.17 -1.31 6.01
CA LEU A 275 -17.07 -2.57 6.74
C LEU A 275 -18.36 -2.89 7.51
N PHE A 276 -18.95 -1.88 8.18
CA PHE A 276 -20.24 -2.00 8.86
C PHE A 276 -21.36 -2.46 7.91
N LEU A 277 -21.39 -1.89 6.69
CA LEU A 277 -22.38 -2.20 5.66
C LEU A 277 -22.11 -3.49 4.88
N ASN A 278 -21.12 -4.29 5.28
CA ASN A 278 -20.83 -5.59 4.66
C ASN A 278 -21.23 -6.74 5.59
N PRO A 279 -22.42 -7.35 5.42
CA PRO A 279 -22.92 -8.43 6.28
C PRO A 279 -21.94 -9.59 6.44
N GLY A 280 -21.28 -9.99 5.35
CA GLY A 280 -20.32 -11.10 5.34
C GLY A 280 -19.04 -10.84 6.14
N LYS A 281 -18.82 -9.60 6.59
CA LYS A 281 -17.66 -9.19 7.38
C LYS A 281 -18.04 -8.66 8.76
N PHE A 282 -19.12 -7.88 8.83
CA PHE A 282 -19.62 -7.31 10.06
C PHE A 282 -20.13 -8.38 11.03
N PHE A 283 -20.97 -9.32 10.58
CA PHE A 283 -21.51 -10.34 11.50
C PHE A 283 -20.44 -11.26 12.11
N PRO A 284 -19.41 -11.70 11.37
CA PRO A 284 -18.27 -12.38 11.99
C PRO A 284 -17.55 -11.57 13.07
N ILE A 285 -17.57 -10.23 13.03
CA ILE A 285 -17.01 -9.37 14.09
C ILE A 285 -17.95 -9.37 15.30
N VAL A 286 -19.26 -9.24 15.07
CA VAL A 286 -20.29 -9.33 16.12
C VAL A 286 -20.21 -10.68 16.84
N SER A 287 -20.10 -11.80 16.10
CA SER A 287 -19.97 -13.14 16.69
C SER A 287 -18.69 -13.35 17.51
N ARG A 288 -17.67 -12.50 17.32
CA ARG A 288 -16.43 -12.51 18.12
C ARG A 288 -16.57 -11.73 19.43
N ASN A 289 -17.73 -11.10 19.69
CA ASN A 289 -18.00 -10.22 20.83
C ASN A 289 -16.98 -9.07 20.98
N ASP A 290 -16.55 -8.51 19.85
CA ASP A 290 -15.69 -7.32 19.84
C ASP A 290 -16.54 -6.04 19.89
N ASP A 291 -17.18 -5.80 21.04
CA ASP A 291 -18.11 -4.68 21.24
C ASP A 291 -17.46 -3.31 20.96
N ALA A 292 -16.16 -3.20 21.23
CA ALA A 292 -15.39 -1.99 20.97
C ALA A 292 -15.31 -1.69 19.47
N LEU A 293 -14.93 -2.69 18.67
CA LEU A 293 -14.86 -2.53 17.22
C LEU A 293 -16.26 -2.33 16.61
N VAL A 294 -17.28 -3.05 17.08
CA VAL A 294 -18.67 -2.86 16.63
C VAL A 294 -19.14 -1.44 16.88
N GLY A 295 -18.88 -0.90 18.08
CA GLY A 295 -19.20 0.49 18.42
C GLY A 295 -18.47 1.51 17.54
N GLU A 296 -17.17 1.30 17.28
CA GLU A 296 -16.37 2.14 16.39
C GLU A 296 -16.93 2.14 14.95
N LEU A 297 -17.27 0.96 14.42
CA LEU A 297 -17.83 0.82 13.07
C LEU A 297 -19.21 1.49 12.96
N ARG A 298 -20.05 1.38 14.00
CA ARG A 298 -21.33 2.09 14.06
C ARG A 298 -21.13 3.61 14.10
N SER A 299 -20.14 4.11 14.86
CA SER A 299 -19.79 5.54 14.86
C SER A 299 -19.38 6.01 13.47
N CYS A 300 -18.50 5.26 12.79
CA CYS A 300 -18.07 5.57 11.43
C CYS A 300 -19.26 5.64 10.46
N PHE A 301 -20.19 4.69 10.55
CA PHE A 301 -21.42 4.71 9.74
C PHE A 301 -22.26 5.96 10.00
N ASN A 302 -22.47 6.31 11.27
CA ASN A 302 -23.25 7.49 11.65
C ASN A 302 -22.61 8.78 11.15
N ASP A 303 -21.29 8.91 11.24
CA ASP A 303 -20.55 10.08 10.76
C ASP A 303 -20.70 10.25 9.24
N VAL A 304 -20.62 9.14 8.50
CA VAL A 304 -20.84 9.12 7.04
C VAL A 304 -22.27 9.48 6.69
N LEU A 305 -23.24 8.89 7.39
CA LEU A 305 -24.65 9.16 7.16
C LEU A 305 -25.01 10.62 7.46
N ALA A 306 -24.50 11.17 8.56
CA ALA A 306 -24.71 12.57 8.96
C ALA A 306 -24.18 13.55 7.93
N LYS A 307 -22.99 13.29 7.37
CA LYS A 307 -22.37 14.13 6.35
C LYS A 307 -23.04 14.03 4.98
N MET A 308 -23.41 12.82 4.55
CA MET A 308 -23.92 12.60 3.19
C MET A 308 -25.40 12.90 3.02
N VAL A 309 -26.21 12.75 4.07
CA VAL A 309 -27.67 12.88 3.99
C VAL A 309 -28.11 14.05 4.87
N PRO A 310 -28.38 15.24 4.30
CA PRO A 310 -28.76 16.42 5.09
C PRO A 310 -30.12 16.28 5.78
N ASP A 311 -31.06 15.55 5.16
CA ASP A 311 -32.42 15.36 5.67
C ASP A 311 -32.45 14.39 6.86
N ALA A 312 -32.94 14.88 8.00
CA ALA A 312 -32.99 14.11 9.24
C ALA A 312 -33.97 12.93 9.21
N ASN A 313 -35.09 13.06 8.49
CA ASN A 313 -36.08 11.98 8.37
C ASN A 313 -35.53 10.85 7.50
N VAL A 314 -34.86 11.19 6.40
CA VAL A 314 -34.18 10.21 5.55
C VAL A 314 -33.05 9.53 6.32
N ARG A 315 -32.23 10.27 7.07
CA ARG A 315 -31.20 9.68 7.95
C ARG A 315 -31.80 8.69 8.94
N LYS A 316 -32.87 9.07 9.64
CA LYS A 316 -33.55 8.19 10.61
C LYS A 316 -34.05 6.91 9.95
N LYS A 317 -34.62 7.00 8.75
CA LYS A 317 -35.08 5.83 8.00
C LYS A 317 -33.92 4.91 7.61
N ILE A 318 -32.82 5.46 7.09
CA ILE A 318 -31.64 4.69 6.71
C ILE A 318 -31.01 4.02 7.94
N ASP A 319 -30.89 4.75 9.05
CA ASP A 319 -30.35 4.24 10.31
C ASP A 319 -31.16 3.05 10.84
N GLN A 320 -32.49 3.16 10.83
CA GLN A 320 -33.40 2.06 11.20
C GLN A 320 -33.27 0.86 10.26
N GLN A 321 -33.07 1.09 8.96
CA GLN A 321 -32.92 0.01 7.98
C GLN A 321 -31.53 -0.64 8.01
N SER A 322 -30.50 0.07 8.49
CA SER A 322 -29.11 -0.42 8.54
C SER A 322 -28.90 -1.62 9.46
N VAL A 323 -29.84 -1.88 10.38
CA VAL A 323 -29.82 -3.03 11.31
C VAL A 323 -30.76 -4.16 10.88
N LEU A 324 -31.54 -3.97 9.80
CA LEU A 324 -32.48 -4.99 9.31
C LEU A 324 -31.82 -6.10 8.50
N TYR A 325 -30.50 -6.03 8.27
CA TYR A 325 -29.73 -7.06 7.57
C TYR A 325 -29.44 -8.30 8.45
N GLU A 326 -29.91 -8.35 9.70
CA GLU A 326 -29.76 -9.47 10.65
C GLU A 326 -30.63 -10.72 10.32
N GLY A 327 -31.01 -10.92 9.06
CA GLY A 327 -31.85 -12.03 8.58
C GLY A 327 -31.09 -13.14 7.88
#